data_AF-A0A6M0GD31-F1
#
_entry.id   AF-A0A6M0GD31-F1
#
_cell.length_a   1.000
_cell.length_b   1.000
_cell.length_c   1.000
_cell.angle_alpha   90.00
_cell.angle_beta   90.00
_cell.angle_gamma   90.00
#
_symmetry.space_group_name_H-M   'P 1'
#
loop_
_entity.id
_entity.type
_entity.pdbx_description
1 polymer ?
#
loop_
_entity_poly.entity_id
_entity_poly.type
_entity_poly.pdbx_seq_one_letter_code
_entity_poly.pdbx_strand_id
1 'polypeptide(L)'
;MFFQTPAARAGTSPSLQTQNLPIPPEILQPNPNEDRFPQPAPTPEPIPDSEDTKPVSPPLPPRESTDSDSQKVQVQQIEVIDSTVFSPEELNAIVQPFEGRALTFQQLKEVADQITQLYLEKGYITSRAILVDQPIEEGMVTIRILEGSLEEIKIEGNIRVNPDYIRSRIQLGAGKPLNTADLEDQLRLLRADPLFENIEASLRMGTQQGKSILIVRIAENDPFEGSVSIDNYSPPSVGSERLGVRLSYLNLTGNGDRLATSFFHTTRSGSDVGDISYRAGQS
;
A
#
# COMPACT_ATOMS: atom_id res chain seq x y z
N MET A 1 -11.90 30.55 80.86
CA MET A 1 -10.49 30.84 80.53
C MET A 1 -10.36 30.98 79.03
N PHE A 2 -9.94 32.18 78.61
CA PHE A 2 -9.16 32.56 77.44
C PHE A 2 -9.47 31.95 76.05
N PHE A 3 -10.10 32.81 75.20
CA PHE A 3 -9.79 33.23 73.80
C PHE A 3 -9.27 32.20 72.78
N GLN A 4 -9.51 32.25 71.47
CA GLN A 4 -10.29 33.09 70.52
C GLN A 4 -9.96 32.48 69.14
N THR A 5 -10.94 32.37 68.24
CA THR A 5 -10.71 32.02 66.82
C THR A 5 -9.78 33.06 66.18
N PRO A 6 -8.96 32.69 65.19
CA PRO A 6 -9.18 33.37 63.91
C PRO A 6 -8.96 32.50 62.66
N ALA A 7 -9.62 32.96 61.61
CA ALA A 7 -9.45 32.55 60.22
C ALA A 7 -8.30 33.31 59.53
N ALA A 8 -7.81 32.68 58.46
CA ALA A 8 -7.12 33.22 57.28
C ALA A 8 -5.76 33.93 57.44
N ARG A 9 -4.73 33.36 56.78
CA ARG A 9 -3.84 34.14 55.91
C ARG A 9 -3.07 33.27 54.91
N ALA A 10 -2.94 33.83 53.70
CA ALA A 10 -2.17 33.32 52.58
C ALA A 10 -0.68 33.14 52.95
N GLY A 11 -0.11 32.00 52.54
CA GLY A 11 1.30 31.67 52.68
C GLY A 11 1.98 31.64 51.31
N THR A 12 2.81 32.64 51.09
CA THR A 12 3.70 32.89 49.96
C THR A 12 4.74 31.78 49.80
N SER A 13 4.98 31.36 48.56
CA SER A 13 6.06 30.42 48.19
C SER A 13 7.44 30.99 48.54
N PRO A 14 8.35 30.23 49.18
CA PRO A 14 9.71 30.66 49.41
C PRO A 14 10.55 30.55 48.13
N SER A 15 11.18 31.65 47.76
CA SER A 15 12.26 31.73 46.77
C SER A 15 13.50 31.02 47.29
N LEU A 16 13.87 29.90 46.68
CA LEU A 16 15.15 29.23 46.93
C LEU A 16 16.27 29.95 46.18
N GLN A 17 17.14 30.61 46.95
CA GLN A 17 18.42 31.14 46.50
C GLN A 17 19.34 29.96 46.13
N THR A 18 19.78 29.89 44.87
CA THR A 18 20.81 28.95 44.43
C THR A 18 22.17 29.40 44.96
N GLN A 19 22.72 28.63 45.90
CA GLN A 19 24.11 28.76 46.32
C GLN A 19 25.03 28.27 45.19
N ASN A 20 25.91 29.16 44.71
CA ASN A 20 27.01 28.82 43.81
C ASN A 20 28.07 28.01 44.57
N LEU A 21 28.13 26.70 44.32
CA LEU A 21 29.28 25.85 44.72
C LEU A 21 30.38 25.95 43.64
N PRO A 22 31.66 26.04 44.01
CA PRO A 22 32.75 26.07 43.04
C PRO A 22 32.95 24.69 42.39
N ILE A 23 33.08 24.70 41.06
CA ILE A 23 33.35 23.51 40.24
C ILE A 23 34.86 23.19 40.34
N PRO A 24 35.27 21.95 40.62
CA PRO A 24 36.69 21.55 40.58
C PRO A 24 37.25 21.64 39.15
N PRO A 25 38.56 21.91 38.97
CA PRO A 25 39.15 21.98 37.64
C PRO A 25 39.11 20.60 36.96
N GLU A 26 38.48 20.57 35.79
CA GLU A 26 38.33 19.40 34.93
C GLU A 26 39.69 19.07 34.30
N ILE A 27 40.26 17.92 34.69
CA ILE A 27 41.44 17.36 34.04
C ILE A 27 40.97 16.79 32.70
N LEU A 28 41.22 17.53 31.62
CA LEU A 28 40.95 17.09 30.24
C LEU A 28 41.74 15.81 29.95
N GLN A 29 41.09 14.65 30.07
CA GLN A 29 41.58 13.42 29.44
C GLN A 29 41.14 13.45 27.98
N PRO A 30 42.06 13.28 27.00
CA PRO A 30 41.69 13.30 25.59
C PRO A 30 40.75 12.11 25.30
N ASN A 31 39.61 12.42 24.68
CA ASN A 31 38.61 11.45 24.28
C ASN A 31 39.18 10.58 23.13
N PRO A 32 39.37 9.26 23.32
CA PRO A 32 39.99 8.41 22.29
C PRO A 32 39.11 8.16 21.06
N ASN A 33 37.91 8.75 20.99
CA ASN A 33 36.98 8.60 19.88
C ASN A 33 36.85 9.84 18.98
N GLU A 34 37.67 10.89 19.16
CA GLU A 34 37.62 12.08 18.28
C GLU A 34 38.30 11.87 16.91
N ASP A 35 39.12 10.82 16.73
CA ASP A 35 39.88 10.56 15.49
C ASP A 35 39.18 9.61 14.49
N ARG A 36 37.84 9.50 14.54
CA ARG A 36 37.10 8.58 13.67
C ARG A 36 36.11 9.24 12.71
N PHE A 37 36.32 10.50 12.39
CA PHE A 37 35.72 11.08 11.20
C PHE A 37 36.31 10.41 9.94
N PRO A 38 35.51 9.95 8.97
CA PRO A 38 36.05 9.55 7.69
C PRO A 38 36.78 10.75 7.08
N GLN A 39 38.06 10.57 6.76
CA GLN A 39 38.84 11.59 6.05
C GLN A 39 38.11 11.97 4.75
N PRO A 40 38.02 13.27 4.40
CA PRO A 40 37.62 13.63 3.05
C PRO A 40 38.58 12.97 2.07
N ALA A 41 38.04 12.42 0.97
CA ALA A 41 38.84 11.80 -0.07
C ALA A 41 39.97 12.76 -0.51
N PRO A 42 41.18 12.27 -0.79
CA PRO A 42 42.26 13.12 -1.28
C PRO A 42 41.80 13.86 -2.53
N THR A 43 42.03 15.17 -2.56
CA THR A 43 41.86 15.97 -3.78
C THR A 43 42.72 15.34 -4.87
N PRO A 44 42.16 15.00 -6.05
CA PRO A 44 42.96 14.42 -7.12
C PRO A 44 44.10 15.37 -7.49
N GLU A 45 45.33 14.88 -7.50
CA GLU A 45 46.46 15.60 -8.06
C GLU A 45 46.18 15.89 -9.55
N PRO A 46 46.60 17.05 -10.08
CA PRO A 46 46.58 17.28 -11.52
C PRO A 46 47.45 16.20 -12.16
N ILE A 47 46.86 15.44 -13.07
CA ILE A 47 47.59 14.48 -13.90
C ILE A 47 48.70 15.27 -14.63
N PRO A 48 49.96 14.81 -14.62
CA PRO A 48 50.99 15.47 -15.42
C PRO A 48 50.53 15.51 -16.88
N ASP A 49 50.66 16.68 -17.52
CA ASP A 49 50.38 16.87 -18.94
C ASP A 49 51.16 15.80 -19.72
N SER A 50 50.44 14.76 -20.12
CA SER A 50 50.98 13.72 -20.97
C SER A 50 51.10 14.34 -22.35
N GLU A 51 52.35 14.55 -22.77
CA GLU A 51 52.69 14.95 -24.12
C GLU A 51 51.93 14.08 -25.13
N ASP A 52 51.26 14.77 -26.06
CA ASP A 52 50.70 14.32 -27.33
C ASP A 52 50.89 12.83 -27.66
N THR A 53 49.93 12.02 -27.24
CA THR A 53 49.50 10.86 -28.03
C THR A 53 47.98 10.85 -28.05
N LYS A 54 47.41 11.51 -29.07
CA LYS A 54 46.00 11.36 -29.43
C LYS A 54 45.71 9.86 -29.57
N PRO A 55 44.77 9.28 -28.81
CA PRO A 55 44.23 7.99 -29.18
C PRO A 55 43.51 8.20 -30.52
N VAL A 56 44.04 7.65 -31.60
CA VAL A 56 43.26 7.46 -32.82
C VAL A 56 42.26 6.36 -32.49
N SER A 57 41.12 6.77 -31.93
CA SER A 57 39.92 5.96 -31.98
C SER A 57 39.63 5.71 -33.47
N PRO A 58 39.49 4.44 -33.91
CA PRO A 58 38.87 4.18 -35.21
C PRO A 58 37.55 4.94 -35.24
N PRO A 59 37.19 5.64 -36.33
CA PRO A 59 35.87 6.22 -36.41
C PRO A 59 34.89 5.08 -36.21
N LEU A 60 34.11 5.14 -35.13
CA LEU A 60 32.91 4.32 -35.08
C LEU A 60 32.15 4.66 -36.37
N PRO A 61 31.74 3.67 -37.17
CA PRO A 61 30.79 3.96 -38.24
C PRO A 61 29.66 4.76 -37.58
N PRO A 62 29.17 5.84 -38.22
CA PRO A 62 27.99 6.53 -37.73
C PRO A 62 26.97 5.45 -37.37
N ARG A 63 26.58 5.36 -36.10
CA ARG A 63 25.33 4.70 -35.79
C ARG A 63 24.34 5.50 -36.61
N GLU A 64 23.83 4.91 -37.67
CA GLU A 64 22.59 5.35 -38.30
C GLU A 64 21.60 5.42 -37.14
N SER A 65 21.43 6.61 -36.58
CA SER A 65 20.25 6.97 -35.85
C SER A 65 19.15 6.75 -36.87
N THR A 66 18.52 5.59 -36.76
CA THR A 66 17.46 5.11 -37.64
C THR A 66 16.54 6.26 -38.01
N ASP A 67 16.50 6.60 -39.30
CA ASP A 67 15.49 7.43 -39.96
C ASP A 67 14.05 6.85 -39.83
N SER A 68 13.79 5.96 -38.87
CA SER A 68 12.47 5.37 -38.61
C SER A 68 11.45 6.38 -38.12
N ASP A 69 11.87 7.57 -37.68
CA ASP A 69 10.96 8.64 -37.24
C ASP A 69 10.37 9.44 -38.43
N SER A 70 11.04 9.38 -39.60
CA SER A 70 10.60 10.06 -40.83
C SER A 70 9.96 9.10 -41.84
N GLN A 71 10.19 7.78 -41.70
CA GLN A 71 9.56 6.78 -42.54
C GLN A 71 8.07 6.62 -42.19
N LYS A 72 7.21 6.92 -43.17
CA LYS A 72 5.76 6.79 -43.06
C LYS A 72 5.30 5.46 -43.64
N VAL A 73 4.38 4.82 -42.93
CA VAL A 73 3.70 3.60 -43.34
C VAL A 73 2.30 3.98 -43.82
N GLN A 74 1.89 3.46 -44.97
CA GLN A 74 0.52 3.60 -45.45
C GLN A 74 -0.38 2.64 -44.65
N VAL A 75 -1.21 3.17 -43.76
CA VAL A 75 -2.09 2.37 -42.90
C VAL A 75 -3.46 2.28 -43.55
N GLN A 76 -3.88 1.09 -43.94
CA GLN A 76 -5.22 0.82 -44.47
C GLN A 76 -6.20 0.53 -43.35
N GLN A 77 -5.79 -0.31 -42.39
CA GLN A 77 -6.64 -0.75 -41.29
C GLN A 77 -5.79 -0.97 -40.04
N ILE A 78 -6.36 -0.62 -38.88
CA ILE A 78 -5.77 -0.89 -37.56
C ILE A 78 -6.63 -1.93 -36.87
N GLU A 79 -6.08 -3.11 -36.65
CA GLU A 79 -6.73 -4.17 -35.91
C GLU A 79 -6.30 -4.12 -34.44
N VAL A 80 -7.27 -4.08 -33.52
CA VAL A 80 -7.01 -4.17 -32.09
C VAL A 80 -7.41 -5.55 -31.59
N ILE A 81 -6.46 -6.28 -31.01
CA ILE A 81 -6.65 -7.66 -30.54
C ILE A 81 -6.48 -7.79 -29.03
N ASP A 82 -6.97 -8.90 -28.47
CA ASP A 82 -6.82 -9.30 -27.06
C ASP A 82 -7.50 -8.36 -26.04
N SER A 83 -8.55 -7.63 -26.45
CA SER A 83 -9.45 -6.93 -25.52
C SER A 83 -10.56 -7.86 -25.02
N THR A 84 -10.78 -7.90 -23.71
CA THR A 84 -11.97 -8.52 -23.09
C THR A 84 -12.87 -7.51 -22.39
N VAL A 85 -12.33 -6.33 -22.06
CA VAL A 85 -13.04 -5.26 -21.34
C VAL A 85 -13.90 -4.40 -22.26
N PHE A 86 -13.36 -4.04 -23.43
CA PHE A 86 -14.01 -3.12 -24.35
C PHE A 86 -14.52 -3.83 -25.58
N SER A 87 -15.65 -3.35 -26.09
CA SER A 87 -16.19 -3.80 -27.35
C SER A 87 -15.33 -3.33 -28.53
N PRO A 88 -15.31 -4.08 -29.65
CA PRO A 88 -14.63 -3.63 -30.87
C PRO A 88 -15.10 -2.24 -31.33
N GLU A 89 -16.37 -1.89 -31.13
CA GLU A 89 -16.94 -0.59 -31.48
C GLU A 89 -16.33 0.56 -30.68
N GLU A 90 -16.11 0.38 -29.38
CA GLU A 90 -15.47 1.37 -28.51
C GLU A 90 -14.01 1.61 -28.92
N LEU A 91 -13.29 0.54 -29.27
CA LEU A 91 -11.90 0.64 -29.73
C LEU A 91 -11.80 1.23 -31.14
N ASN A 92 -12.74 0.89 -32.03
CA ASN A 92 -12.83 1.43 -33.38
C ASN A 92 -13.01 2.95 -33.36
N ALA A 93 -13.76 3.51 -32.41
CA ALA A 93 -13.90 4.95 -32.28
C ALA A 93 -12.56 5.69 -32.08
N ILE A 94 -11.55 5.02 -31.51
CA ILE A 94 -10.20 5.56 -31.30
C ILE A 94 -9.33 5.42 -32.56
N VAL A 95 -9.41 4.27 -33.25
CA VAL A 95 -8.49 3.97 -34.37
C VAL A 95 -8.97 4.48 -35.73
N GLN A 96 -10.28 4.59 -35.95
CA GLN A 96 -10.90 5.05 -37.22
C GLN A 96 -10.33 6.38 -37.76
N PRO A 97 -10.05 7.42 -36.93
CA PRO A 97 -9.46 8.67 -37.42
C PRO A 97 -8.06 8.51 -38.04
N PHE A 98 -7.38 7.39 -37.79
CA PHE A 98 -6.01 7.13 -38.22
C PHE A 98 -5.92 6.21 -39.44
N GLU A 99 -6.99 5.47 -39.74
CA GLU A 99 -7.06 4.60 -40.92
C GLU A 99 -7.07 5.39 -42.24
N GLY A 100 -6.52 4.78 -43.30
CA GLY A 100 -6.37 5.38 -44.62
C GLY A 100 -5.29 6.46 -44.72
N ARG A 101 -4.45 6.65 -43.69
CA ARG A 101 -3.42 7.70 -43.63
C ARG A 101 -2.00 7.13 -43.68
N ALA A 102 -1.06 7.97 -44.11
CA ALA A 102 0.36 7.68 -43.98
C ALA A 102 0.85 8.12 -42.59
N LEU A 103 1.10 7.17 -41.70
CA LEU A 103 1.48 7.40 -40.31
C LEU A 103 2.94 7.05 -40.04
N THR A 104 3.61 7.81 -39.17
CA THR A 104 4.93 7.43 -38.65
C THR A 104 4.77 6.39 -37.53
N PHE A 105 5.86 5.73 -37.18
CA PHE A 105 5.89 4.83 -36.03
C PHE A 105 5.47 5.53 -34.73
N GLN A 106 5.91 6.78 -34.53
CA GLN A 106 5.50 7.59 -33.38
C GLN A 106 3.99 7.84 -33.34
N GLN A 107 3.36 8.10 -34.49
CA GLN A 107 1.91 8.30 -34.57
C GLN A 107 1.14 7.00 -34.29
N LEU A 108 1.64 5.84 -34.74
CA LEU A 108 1.05 4.55 -34.38
C LEU A 108 1.15 4.25 -32.88
N LYS A 109 2.28 4.61 -32.27
CA LYS A 109 2.45 4.54 -30.82
C LYS A 109 1.45 5.43 -30.09
N GLU A 110 1.22 6.65 -30.57
CA GLU A 110 0.21 7.56 -30.01
C GLU A 110 -1.20 6.95 -30.03
N VAL A 111 -1.55 6.20 -31.08
CA VAL A 111 -2.84 5.46 -31.13
C VAL A 111 -2.90 4.40 -30.04
N ALA A 112 -1.83 3.62 -29.84
CA ALA A 112 -1.76 2.66 -28.74
C ALA A 112 -1.79 3.34 -27.36
N ASP A 113 -1.17 4.52 -27.22
CA ASP A 113 -1.19 5.29 -25.99
C ASP A 113 -2.61 5.83 -25.70
N GLN A 114 -3.40 6.21 -26.71
CA GLN A 114 -4.82 6.57 -26.55
C GLN A 114 -5.69 5.40 -26.09
N ILE A 115 -5.48 4.20 -26.64
CA ILE A 115 -6.17 2.99 -26.16
C ILE A 115 -5.75 2.68 -24.72
N THR A 116 -4.47 2.82 -24.40
CA THR A 116 -3.97 2.63 -23.03
C THR A 116 -4.63 3.63 -22.07
N GLN A 117 -4.76 4.89 -22.47
CA GLN A 117 -5.42 5.92 -21.69
C GLN A 117 -6.88 5.57 -21.38
N LEU A 118 -7.63 5.02 -22.35
CA LEU A 118 -8.99 4.52 -22.11
C LEU A 118 -9.03 3.45 -21.00
N TYR A 119 -8.08 2.50 -21.01
CA TYR A 119 -7.96 1.48 -19.96
C TYR A 119 -7.65 2.11 -18.59
N LEU A 120 -6.72 3.08 -18.53
CA LEU A 120 -6.36 3.77 -17.30
C LEU A 120 -7.56 4.54 -16.71
N GLU A 121 -8.33 5.23 -17.54
CA GLU A 121 -9.52 5.98 -17.13
C GLU A 121 -10.62 5.08 -16.56
N LYS A 122 -10.69 3.81 -16.99
CA LYS A 122 -11.60 2.81 -16.45
C LYS A 122 -11.04 2.02 -15.25
N GLY A 123 -9.84 2.35 -14.77
CA GLY A 123 -9.24 1.74 -13.58
C GLY A 123 -8.41 0.48 -13.85
N TYR A 124 -8.04 0.19 -15.09
CA TYR A 124 -7.19 -0.94 -15.45
C TYR A 124 -5.72 -0.54 -15.53
N ILE A 125 -5.15 -0.11 -14.39
CA ILE A 125 -3.82 0.52 -14.34
C ILE A 125 -2.64 -0.40 -14.74
N THR A 126 -2.88 -1.71 -14.76
CA THR A 126 -1.88 -2.71 -15.17
C THR A 126 -2.00 -3.11 -16.63
N SER A 127 -3.01 -2.60 -17.34
CA SER A 127 -3.25 -2.90 -18.75
C SER A 127 -2.62 -1.85 -19.65
N ARG A 128 -2.19 -2.26 -20.85
CA ARG A 128 -1.67 -1.34 -21.88
C ARG A 128 -1.84 -1.90 -23.28
N ALA A 129 -2.00 -1.05 -24.26
CA ALA A 129 -1.90 -1.42 -25.65
C ALA A 129 -0.45 -1.28 -26.13
N ILE A 130 -0.01 -2.22 -26.97
CA ILE A 130 1.31 -2.23 -27.57
C ILE A 130 1.19 -2.44 -29.07
N LEU A 131 2.03 -1.73 -29.82
CA LEU A 131 2.24 -2.03 -31.23
C LEU A 131 3.07 -3.30 -31.33
N VAL A 132 2.56 -4.30 -32.07
CA VAL A 132 3.27 -5.56 -32.28
C VAL A 132 4.38 -5.34 -33.31
N ASP A 133 5.55 -5.94 -33.06
CA ASP A 133 6.62 -5.99 -34.06
C ASP A 133 6.20 -6.97 -35.16
N GLN A 134 5.78 -6.43 -36.31
CA GLN A 134 5.28 -7.20 -37.44
C GLN A 134 5.70 -6.56 -38.77
N PRO A 135 5.91 -7.37 -39.82
CA PRO A 135 5.99 -6.83 -41.17
C PRO A 135 4.63 -6.22 -41.53
N ILE A 136 4.63 -4.96 -41.96
CA ILE A 136 3.40 -4.30 -42.39
C ILE A 136 3.15 -4.67 -43.85
N GLU A 137 2.51 -5.82 -44.02
CA GLU A 137 2.04 -6.31 -45.30
C GLU A 137 0.65 -5.71 -45.57
N GLU A 138 0.43 -5.22 -46.80
CA GLU A 138 -0.86 -4.66 -47.23
C GLU A 138 -1.38 -3.46 -46.39
N GLY A 139 -0.53 -2.83 -45.57
CA GLY A 139 -0.92 -1.67 -44.76
C GLY A 139 -1.79 -2.01 -43.55
N MET A 140 -1.80 -3.27 -43.10
CA MET A 140 -2.49 -3.70 -41.88
C MET A 140 -1.58 -3.55 -40.66
N VAL A 141 -2.04 -2.82 -39.65
CA VAL A 141 -1.32 -2.62 -38.40
C VAL A 141 -2.08 -3.26 -37.25
N THR A 142 -1.40 -4.09 -36.47
CA THR A 142 -2.01 -4.76 -35.31
C THR A 142 -1.52 -4.13 -34.02
N ILE A 143 -2.47 -3.71 -33.20
CA ILE A 143 -2.25 -3.25 -31.82
C ILE A 143 -2.78 -4.34 -30.90
N ARG A 144 -1.90 -4.89 -30.06
CA ARG A 144 -2.27 -5.89 -29.06
C ARG A 144 -2.52 -5.22 -27.72
N ILE A 145 -3.62 -5.55 -27.07
CA ILE A 145 -3.86 -5.15 -25.68
C ILE A 145 -3.28 -6.22 -24.75
N LEU A 146 -2.46 -5.77 -23.82
CA LEU A 146 -1.96 -6.57 -22.70
C LEU A 146 -2.80 -6.25 -21.48
N GLU A 147 -3.84 -7.05 -21.27
CA GLU A 147 -4.71 -6.94 -20.11
C GLU A 147 -4.03 -7.44 -18.85
N GLY A 148 -3.76 -6.52 -17.92
CA GLY A 148 -2.94 -6.77 -16.75
C GLY A 148 -3.65 -7.61 -15.70
N SER A 149 -2.91 -8.47 -14.98
CA SER A 149 -3.45 -9.28 -13.88
C SER A 149 -2.42 -9.52 -12.78
N LEU A 150 -2.89 -9.94 -11.60
CA LEU A 150 -1.97 -10.33 -10.52
C LEU A 150 -1.29 -11.67 -10.84
N GLU A 151 0.02 -11.69 -10.66
CA GLU A 151 0.88 -12.88 -10.63
C GLU A 151 0.77 -13.57 -9.27
N GLU A 152 0.94 -12.76 -8.22
CA GLU A 152 1.02 -13.20 -6.84
C GLU A 152 0.51 -12.12 -5.91
N ILE A 153 -0.08 -12.55 -4.80
CA ILE A 153 -0.38 -11.72 -3.63
C ILE A 153 0.54 -12.17 -2.49
N LYS A 154 1.53 -11.33 -2.19
CA LYS A 154 2.51 -11.57 -1.14
C LYS A 154 2.07 -10.88 0.15
N ILE A 155 1.88 -11.67 1.20
CA ILE A 155 1.49 -11.19 2.53
C ILE A 155 2.73 -11.08 3.42
N GLU A 156 2.89 -9.95 4.10
CA GLU A 156 4.02 -9.65 4.99
C GLU A 156 3.50 -9.11 6.33
N GLY A 157 4.13 -9.50 7.44
CA GLY A 157 3.84 -8.97 8.78
C GLY A 157 2.72 -9.68 9.55
N ASN A 158 2.01 -10.64 8.94
CA ASN A 158 1.07 -11.49 9.67
C ASN A 158 1.80 -12.42 10.65
N ILE A 159 1.22 -12.63 11.83
CA ILE A 159 1.79 -13.41 12.93
C ILE A 159 0.85 -14.56 13.30
N ARG A 160 -0.46 -14.29 13.43
CA ARG A 160 -1.48 -15.27 13.84
C ARG A 160 -2.53 -15.49 12.77
N VAL A 161 -2.84 -14.49 11.95
CA VAL A 161 -3.80 -14.62 10.86
C VAL A 161 -3.18 -15.47 9.75
N ASN A 162 -3.94 -16.45 9.27
CA ASN A 162 -3.54 -17.29 8.16
C ASN A 162 -3.38 -16.42 6.90
N PRO A 163 -2.21 -16.44 6.22
CA PRO A 163 -2.02 -15.66 5.00
C PRO A 163 -3.02 -16.04 3.90
N ASP A 164 -3.51 -17.28 3.86
CA ASP A 164 -4.49 -17.73 2.87
C ASP A 164 -5.87 -17.11 3.10
N TYR A 165 -6.26 -16.85 4.36
CA TYR A 165 -7.49 -16.14 4.71
C TYR A 165 -7.46 -14.70 4.18
N ILE A 166 -6.31 -14.03 4.30
CA ILE A 166 -6.14 -12.69 3.74
C ILE A 166 -6.15 -12.75 2.22
N ARG A 167 -5.41 -13.70 1.63
CA ARG A 167 -5.29 -13.84 0.19
C ARG A 167 -6.64 -14.10 -0.49
N SER A 168 -7.47 -14.98 0.07
CA SER A 168 -8.77 -15.32 -0.51
C SER A 168 -9.68 -14.10 -0.61
N ARG A 169 -9.67 -13.24 0.41
CA ARG A 169 -10.47 -12.01 0.46
C ARG A 169 -10.01 -10.97 -0.55
N ILE A 170 -8.70 -10.77 -0.67
CA ILE A 170 -8.14 -9.88 -1.71
C ILE A 170 -8.47 -10.42 -3.11
N GLN A 171 -8.44 -11.75 -3.28
CA GLN A 171 -8.69 -12.39 -4.57
C GLN A 171 -10.10 -12.13 -5.10
N LEU A 172 -11.08 -11.86 -4.24
CA LEU A 172 -12.45 -11.50 -4.64
C LEU A 172 -12.51 -10.20 -5.47
N GLY A 173 -11.53 -9.31 -5.32
CA GLY A 173 -11.39 -8.06 -6.07
C GLY A 173 -10.23 -8.06 -7.06
N ALA A 174 -9.47 -9.15 -7.13
CA ALA A 174 -8.36 -9.31 -8.07
C ALA A 174 -8.82 -10.02 -9.35
N GLY A 175 -9.79 -9.40 -10.04
CA GLY A 175 -10.29 -9.84 -11.33
C GLY A 175 -9.20 -9.94 -12.41
N LYS A 176 -9.56 -10.55 -13.54
CA LYS A 176 -8.71 -10.63 -14.73
C LYS A 176 -9.50 -10.07 -15.93
N PRO A 177 -9.14 -8.89 -16.45
CA PRO A 177 -8.06 -8.01 -15.98
C PRO A 177 -8.28 -7.39 -14.60
N LEU A 178 -7.17 -6.95 -13.98
CA LEU A 178 -7.18 -6.30 -12.68
C LEU A 178 -7.78 -4.89 -12.79
N ASN A 179 -8.86 -4.66 -12.03
CA ASN A 179 -9.46 -3.35 -11.85
C ASN A 179 -9.09 -2.80 -10.46
N THR A 180 -8.72 -1.52 -10.39
CA THR A 180 -8.32 -0.89 -9.13
C THR A 180 -9.48 -0.72 -8.16
N ALA A 181 -10.69 -0.40 -8.64
CA ALA A 181 -11.84 -0.15 -7.77
C ALA A 181 -12.24 -1.44 -7.02
N ASP A 182 -12.32 -2.56 -7.75
CA ASP A 182 -12.66 -3.87 -7.17
C ASP A 182 -11.62 -4.31 -6.13
N LEU A 183 -10.32 -4.09 -6.43
CA LEU A 183 -9.23 -4.40 -5.50
C LEU A 183 -9.27 -3.52 -4.25
N GLU A 184 -9.46 -2.21 -4.43
CA GLU A 184 -9.56 -1.25 -3.33
C GLU A 184 -10.75 -1.53 -2.42
N ASP A 185 -11.87 -1.98 -2.97
CA ASP A 185 -13.04 -2.38 -2.21
C ASP A 185 -12.74 -3.56 -1.27
N GLN A 186 -12.05 -4.60 -1.75
CA GLN A 186 -11.66 -5.71 -0.89
C GLN A 186 -10.62 -5.30 0.17
N LEU A 187 -9.67 -4.45 -0.19
CA LEU A 187 -8.69 -3.92 0.76
C LEU A 187 -9.36 -3.05 1.84
N ARG A 188 -10.39 -2.28 1.47
CA ARG A 188 -11.19 -1.50 2.42
C ARG A 188 -11.96 -2.39 3.38
N LEU A 189 -12.58 -3.47 2.90
CA LEU A 189 -13.27 -4.44 3.74
C LEU A 189 -12.30 -5.11 4.73
N LEU A 190 -11.10 -5.48 4.27
CA LEU A 190 -10.06 -6.02 5.14
C LEU A 190 -9.58 -5.00 6.20
N ARG A 191 -9.40 -3.72 5.85
CA ARG A 191 -9.04 -2.67 6.83
C ARG A 191 -10.11 -2.42 7.88
N ALA A 192 -11.38 -2.70 7.57
CA ALA A 192 -12.49 -2.55 8.50
C ALA A 192 -12.63 -3.77 9.45
N ASP A 193 -11.89 -4.85 9.19
CA ASP A 193 -11.90 -6.05 10.03
C ASP A 193 -11.09 -5.79 11.33
N PRO A 194 -11.68 -5.99 12.53
CA PRO A 194 -11.01 -5.70 13.80
C PRO A 194 -9.74 -6.53 14.05
N LEU A 195 -9.50 -7.57 13.24
CA LEU A 195 -8.26 -8.36 13.26
C LEU A 195 -7.01 -7.56 12.92
N PHE A 196 -7.16 -6.47 12.17
CA PHE A 196 -6.03 -5.72 11.63
C PHE A 196 -6.02 -4.31 12.18
N GLU A 197 -4.87 -3.88 12.69
CA GLU A 197 -4.61 -2.49 13.07
C GLU A 197 -4.32 -1.65 11.82
N ASN A 198 -3.54 -2.20 10.88
CA ASN A 198 -3.19 -1.53 9.63
C ASN A 198 -2.99 -2.53 8.49
N ILE A 199 -3.38 -2.13 7.27
CA ILE A 199 -3.12 -2.86 6.03
C ILE A 199 -2.67 -1.89 4.95
N GLU A 200 -1.44 -2.08 4.49
CA GLU A 200 -0.85 -1.36 3.38
C GLU A 200 -0.69 -2.28 2.19
N ALA A 201 -1.14 -1.83 1.02
CA ALA A 201 -1.01 -2.58 -0.22
C ALA A 201 -0.19 -1.76 -1.21
N SER A 202 0.74 -2.41 -1.90
CA SER A 202 1.52 -1.80 -2.96
C SER A 202 1.67 -2.74 -4.14
N LEU A 203 1.49 -2.19 -5.34
CA LEU A 203 1.64 -2.95 -6.58
C LEU A 203 3.07 -2.82 -7.09
N ARG A 204 3.62 -3.92 -7.61
CA ARG A 204 4.93 -4.01 -8.25
C ARG A 204 4.82 -4.73 -9.58
N MET A 205 5.73 -4.43 -10.51
CA MET A 205 5.82 -5.18 -11.76
C MET A 205 6.17 -6.63 -11.46
N GLY A 206 5.49 -7.56 -12.12
CA GLY A 206 5.74 -8.99 -12.03
C GLY A 206 6.91 -9.43 -12.90
N THR A 207 7.09 -10.75 -12.99
CA THR A 207 8.16 -11.36 -13.80
C THR A 207 7.79 -11.41 -15.28
N GLN A 208 6.49 -11.44 -15.59
CA GLN A 208 5.97 -11.47 -16.96
C GLN A 208 5.32 -10.14 -17.35
N GLN A 209 5.26 -9.87 -18.65
CA GLN A 209 4.57 -8.68 -19.17
C GLN A 209 3.07 -8.77 -18.87
N GLY A 210 2.47 -7.65 -18.44
CA GLY A 210 1.06 -7.63 -18.03
C GLY A 210 0.80 -8.37 -16.71
N LYS A 211 1.84 -8.78 -15.97
CA LYS A 211 1.72 -9.36 -14.64
C LYS A 211 2.21 -8.39 -13.57
N SER A 212 1.55 -8.39 -12.42
CA SER A 212 1.90 -7.55 -11.28
C SER A 212 1.87 -8.35 -9.99
N ILE A 213 2.77 -8.03 -9.06
CA ILE A 213 2.81 -8.62 -7.73
C ILE A 213 2.20 -7.61 -6.76
N LEU A 214 1.20 -8.04 -6.00
CA LEU A 214 0.61 -7.24 -4.93
C LEU A 214 1.30 -7.58 -3.61
N ILE A 215 1.98 -6.62 -3.02
CA ILE A 215 2.60 -6.76 -1.69
C ILE A 215 1.66 -6.13 -0.67
N VAL A 216 1.23 -6.93 0.30
CA VAL A 216 0.29 -6.55 1.36
C VAL A 216 0.99 -6.67 2.70
N ARG A 217 1.25 -5.54 3.34
CA ARG A 217 1.85 -5.46 4.67
C ARG A 217 0.79 -5.24 5.72
N ILE A 218 0.87 -6.02 6.78
CA ILE A 218 -0.18 -6.12 7.79
C ILE A 218 0.40 -5.90 9.16
N ALA A 219 -0.32 -5.12 9.97
CA ALA A 219 -0.18 -5.09 11.42
C ALA A 219 -1.46 -5.67 12.02
N GLU A 220 -1.33 -6.73 12.82
CA GLU A 220 -2.47 -7.36 13.50
C GLU A 220 -2.79 -6.63 14.81
N ASN A 221 -4.07 -6.52 15.14
CA ASN A 221 -4.54 -5.96 16.40
C ASN A 221 -4.42 -6.98 17.56
N ASP A 222 -4.62 -6.57 18.81
CA ASP A 222 -4.75 -7.51 19.93
C ASP A 222 -6.04 -8.36 19.76
N PRO A 223 -5.95 -9.71 19.74
CA PRO A 223 -7.09 -10.59 19.54
C PRO A 223 -8.00 -10.63 20.77
N PHE A 224 -7.52 -10.20 21.94
CA PHE A 224 -8.32 -10.20 23.15
C PHE A 224 -9.07 -8.88 23.32
N GLU A 225 -10.40 -8.97 23.35
CA GLU A 225 -11.28 -7.84 23.67
C GLU A 225 -12.01 -8.11 24.97
N GLY A 226 -12.10 -7.11 25.84
CA GLY A 226 -12.80 -7.21 27.12
C GLY A 226 -13.57 -5.94 27.44
N SER A 227 -14.77 -6.08 27.99
CA SER A 227 -15.55 -4.95 28.49
C SER A 227 -16.32 -5.30 29.76
N VAL A 228 -16.50 -4.30 30.61
CA VAL A 228 -17.37 -4.34 31.78
C VAL A 228 -18.43 -3.26 31.60
N SER A 229 -19.69 -3.59 31.83
CA SER A 229 -20.83 -2.68 31.66
C SER A 229 -21.76 -2.72 32.86
N ILE A 230 -22.36 -1.57 33.19
CA ILE A 230 -23.48 -1.48 34.13
C ILE A 230 -24.63 -0.82 33.38
N ASP A 231 -25.79 -1.46 33.34
CA ASP A 231 -26.97 -0.95 32.66
C ASP A 231 -28.23 -1.09 33.51
N ASN A 232 -29.30 -0.38 33.13
CA ASN A 232 -30.60 -0.45 33.77
C ASN A 232 -31.70 -1.09 32.87
N TYR A 233 -31.31 -1.95 31.93
CA TYR A 233 -32.15 -2.38 30.80
C TYR A 233 -33.04 -3.60 31.09
N SER A 234 -33.15 -3.99 32.36
CA SER A 234 -33.88 -5.17 32.79
C SER A 234 -35.30 -4.79 33.27
N PRO A 235 -36.34 -5.59 32.96
CA PRO A 235 -37.69 -5.33 33.46
C PRO A 235 -37.70 -5.16 34.99
N PRO A 236 -38.48 -4.23 35.56
CA PRO A 236 -38.49 -3.99 37.02
C PRO A 236 -38.77 -5.24 37.87
N SER A 237 -39.46 -6.24 37.29
CA SER A 237 -39.77 -7.53 37.92
C SER A 237 -38.53 -8.41 38.19
N VAL A 238 -37.42 -8.20 37.50
CA VAL A 238 -36.17 -8.97 37.65
C VAL A 238 -34.98 -8.14 38.19
N GLY A 239 -35.23 -6.87 38.52
CA GLY A 239 -34.23 -5.90 38.97
C GLY A 239 -33.85 -4.93 37.85
N SER A 240 -33.72 -3.64 38.18
CA SER A 240 -33.41 -2.61 37.20
C SER A 240 -31.95 -2.68 36.78
N GLU A 241 -31.02 -2.87 37.70
CA GLU A 241 -29.58 -2.79 37.44
C GLU A 241 -28.94 -4.15 37.12
N ARG A 242 -28.06 -4.15 36.11
CA ARG A 242 -27.31 -5.31 35.66
C ARG A 242 -25.84 -4.98 35.49
N LEU A 243 -24.97 -5.79 36.10
CA LEU A 243 -23.54 -5.82 35.83
C LEU A 243 -23.26 -6.84 34.73
N GLY A 244 -22.44 -6.48 33.75
CA GLY A 244 -22.07 -7.34 32.64
C GLY A 244 -20.56 -7.37 32.41
N VAL A 245 -20.03 -8.55 32.13
CA VAL A 245 -18.65 -8.76 31.67
C VAL A 245 -18.73 -9.46 30.32
N ARG A 246 -18.03 -8.95 29.31
CA ARG A 246 -17.90 -9.60 28.00
C ARG A 246 -16.43 -9.74 27.66
N LEU A 247 -16.02 -10.93 27.27
CA LEU A 247 -14.68 -11.23 26.78
C LEU A 247 -14.81 -11.86 25.40
N SER A 248 -13.89 -11.55 24.49
CA SER A 248 -13.77 -12.27 23.23
C SER A 248 -12.33 -12.46 22.81
N TYR A 249 -12.10 -13.56 22.11
CA TYR A 249 -10.86 -13.87 21.45
C TYR A 249 -11.13 -13.94 19.95
N LEU A 250 -10.49 -13.05 19.19
CA LEU A 250 -10.56 -12.99 17.75
C LEU A 250 -9.50 -13.90 17.12
N ASN A 251 -9.86 -14.51 16.00
CA ASN A 251 -9.01 -15.34 15.16
C ASN A 251 -8.39 -16.55 15.88
N LEU A 252 -9.20 -17.32 16.60
CA LEU A 252 -8.75 -18.49 17.37
C LEU A 252 -8.10 -19.57 16.48
N THR A 253 -8.62 -19.78 15.26
CA THR A 253 -8.10 -20.79 14.32
C THR A 253 -7.17 -20.21 13.24
N GLY A 254 -6.98 -18.90 13.20
CA GLY A 254 -6.24 -18.24 12.12
C GLY A 254 -7.10 -17.84 10.91
N ASN A 255 -8.39 -18.20 10.88
CA ASN A 255 -9.28 -17.98 9.73
C ASN A 255 -10.40 -16.97 9.99
N GLY A 256 -10.15 -15.98 10.87
CA GLY A 256 -11.09 -14.89 11.16
C GLY A 256 -12.32 -15.28 11.97
N ASP A 257 -12.23 -16.38 12.71
CA ASP A 257 -13.28 -16.82 13.63
C ASP A 257 -13.26 -16.07 14.96
N ARG A 258 -14.36 -16.08 15.71
CA ARG A 258 -14.49 -15.38 17.00
C ARG A 258 -15.09 -16.29 18.05
N LEU A 259 -14.40 -16.41 19.19
CA LEU A 259 -14.94 -16.97 20.42
C LEU A 259 -15.33 -15.81 21.34
N ALA A 260 -16.56 -15.78 21.82
CA ALA A 260 -17.04 -14.77 22.75
C ALA A 260 -17.70 -15.43 23.96
N THR A 261 -17.50 -14.84 25.14
CA THR A 261 -18.17 -15.21 26.37
C THR A 261 -18.72 -13.98 27.05
N SER A 262 -19.90 -14.09 27.64
CA SER A 262 -20.49 -13.02 28.44
C SER A 262 -21.12 -13.55 29.70
N PHE A 263 -21.07 -12.74 30.74
CA PHE A 263 -21.66 -13.03 32.04
C PHE A 263 -22.39 -11.79 32.55
N PHE A 264 -23.62 -11.96 33.01
CA PHE A 264 -24.45 -10.89 33.56
C PHE A 264 -25.03 -11.28 34.91
N HIS A 265 -25.01 -10.33 35.85
CA HIS A 265 -25.57 -10.48 37.18
C HIS A 265 -26.59 -9.35 37.47
N THR A 266 -27.75 -9.70 38.04
CA THR A 266 -28.81 -8.75 38.41
C THR A 266 -28.96 -8.60 39.92
N THR A 267 -29.09 -7.36 40.39
CA THR A 267 -29.00 -7.01 41.83
C THR A 267 -30.18 -7.49 42.67
N ARG A 268 -31.40 -7.54 42.10
CA ARG A 268 -32.64 -7.75 42.87
C ARG A 268 -33.25 -9.14 42.74
N SER A 269 -33.22 -9.74 41.55
CA SER A 269 -33.72 -11.12 41.37
C SER A 269 -32.67 -12.19 41.63
N GLY A 270 -31.38 -11.82 41.70
CA GLY A 270 -30.28 -12.78 41.82
C GLY A 270 -30.11 -13.65 40.58
N SER A 271 -30.56 -13.18 39.41
CA SER A 271 -30.40 -13.92 38.15
C SER A 271 -29.00 -13.72 37.61
N ASP A 272 -28.35 -14.85 37.30
CA ASP A 272 -27.08 -14.95 36.60
C ASP A 272 -27.29 -15.55 35.22
N VAL A 273 -26.75 -14.90 34.19
CA VAL A 273 -26.84 -15.36 32.80
C VAL A 273 -25.45 -15.39 32.19
N GLY A 274 -25.05 -16.57 31.73
CA GLY A 274 -23.81 -16.79 30.98
C GLY A 274 -24.11 -17.23 29.55
N ASP A 275 -23.33 -16.72 28.60
CA ASP A 275 -23.35 -17.13 27.19
C ASP A 275 -21.94 -17.42 26.70
N ILE A 276 -21.80 -18.43 25.85
CA ILE A 276 -20.58 -18.71 25.08
C ILE A 276 -21.01 -18.90 23.62
N SER A 277 -20.42 -18.12 22.73
CA SER A 277 -20.70 -18.19 21.30
C SER A 277 -19.42 -18.32 20.48
N TYR A 278 -19.50 -19.11 19.43
CA TYR A 278 -18.46 -19.26 18.42
C TYR A 278 -19.03 -18.84 17.06
N ARG A 279 -18.32 -17.96 16.37
CA ARG A 279 -18.62 -17.56 14.99
C ARG A 279 -17.46 -18.00 14.11
N ALA A 280 -17.72 -18.88 13.17
CA ALA A 280 -16.74 -19.22 12.15
C ALA A 280 -16.44 -17.99 11.27
N GLY A 281 -15.19 -17.86 10.82
CA GLY A 281 -14.85 -16.87 9.81
C GLY A 281 -15.56 -17.17 8.49
N GLN A 282 -15.96 -16.12 7.78
CA GLN A 282 -16.50 -16.28 6.44
C GLN A 282 -15.34 -16.58 5.48
N SER A 283 -15.44 -17.70 4.78
CA SER A 283 -14.51 -18.15 3.73
C SER A 283 -14.72 -17.39 2.44
#